data_AF-A0A0G1KJN2-F1
#
_entry.id   AF-A0A0G1KJN2-F1
#
_cell.length_a   1.000
_cell.length_b   1.000
_cell.length_c   1.000
_cell.angle_alpha   90.00
_cell.angle_beta   90.00
_cell.angle_gamma   90.00
#
_symmetry.space_group_name_H-M   'P 1'
#
loop_
_entity.id
_entity.type
_entity.pdbx_description
1 polymer ?
#
loop_
_entity_poly.entity_id
_entity_poly.type
_entity_poly.pdbx_seq_one_letter_code
_entity_poly.pdbx_strand_id
1 'polypeptide(L)'
;MIFADVYYILIFYLTGTLFALAGFAVVKSVFADFPDKGYILAKIFGLLGVSFVMWTLTYVFKLPYTSAAVVFVLLAFITVGVVANRAEFFADLRKNLKFIAGEEILFACFFGLMLIYRSAVPQIVDIEKFMDFAILNGLYRTEQLPPQDVWFSGNTINYYYFGHFILTTMNKVTHIPLSTAYNLNVAYIFALTASAGFSIVLALTRSRIASVL
;
A
#
# COMPACT_ATOMS: atom_id res chain seq x y z
N MET A 1 16.84 9.75 17.16
CA MET A 1 15.52 10.16 16.66
C MET A 1 15.54 10.20 15.13
N ILE A 2 16.29 11.11 14.50
CA ILE A 2 16.37 11.25 13.03
C ILE A 2 16.71 9.94 12.27
N PHE A 3 17.72 9.17 12.73
CA PHE A 3 18.10 7.92 12.06
C PHE A 3 16.99 6.85 12.06
N ALA A 4 16.19 6.79 13.13
CA ALA A 4 15.06 5.85 13.20
C ALA A 4 13.95 6.26 12.24
N ASP A 5 13.66 7.56 12.13
CA ASP A 5 12.63 8.09 11.24
C ASP A 5 12.98 7.83 9.77
N VAL A 6 14.23 8.08 9.38
CA VAL A 6 14.71 7.77 8.01
C VAL A 6 14.60 6.27 7.73
N TYR A 7 15.00 5.41 8.66
CA TYR A 7 14.86 3.96 8.52
C TYR A 7 13.38 3.55 8.33
N TYR A 8 12.47 4.10 9.13
CA TYR A 8 11.02 3.84 9.02
C TYR A 8 10.45 4.28 7.68
N ILE A 9 10.85 5.45 7.19
CA ILE A 9 10.45 5.94 5.87
C ILE A 9 10.92 4.97 4.77
N LEU A 10 12.20 4.56 4.82
CA LEU A 10 12.78 3.68 3.80
C LEU A 10 12.13 2.30 3.79
N ILE A 11 11.98 1.65 4.95
CA ILE A 11 11.38 0.31 5.01
C ILE A 11 9.90 0.35 4.62
N PHE A 12 9.18 1.42 4.95
CA PHE A 12 7.79 1.60 4.53
C PHE A 12 7.69 1.76 3.02
N TYR A 13 8.52 2.63 2.43
CA TYR A 13 8.56 2.84 0.98
C TYR A 13 8.89 1.56 0.22
N LEU A 14 9.95 0.86 0.65
CA LEU A 14 10.37 -0.42 0.05
C LEU A 14 9.27 -1.48 0.14
N THR A 15 8.59 -1.56 1.29
CA THR A 15 7.45 -2.47 1.46
C THR A 15 6.33 -2.14 0.47
N GLY A 16 6.00 -0.86 0.29
CA GLY A 16 5.01 -0.42 -0.70
C GLY A 16 5.40 -0.83 -2.13
N THR A 17 6.69 -0.76 -2.47
CA THR A 17 7.22 -1.25 -3.74
C THR A 17 7.11 -2.77 -3.89
N LEU A 18 7.27 -3.55 -2.83
CA LEU A 18 7.01 -5.01 -2.87
C LEU A 18 5.53 -5.31 -3.17
N PHE A 19 4.61 -4.57 -2.57
CA PHE A 19 3.18 -4.66 -2.94
C PHE A 19 2.95 -4.25 -4.39
N ALA A 20 3.67 -3.25 -4.91
CA ALA A 20 3.61 -2.89 -6.32
C ALA A 20 3.98 -4.07 -7.25
N LEU A 21 5.04 -4.82 -6.92
CA LEU A 21 5.43 -6.00 -7.69
C LEU A 21 4.35 -7.09 -7.70
N ALA A 22 3.68 -7.29 -6.56
CA ALA A 22 2.54 -8.20 -6.45
C ALA A 22 1.37 -7.76 -7.35
N GLY A 23 1.09 -6.45 -7.38
CA GLY A 23 0.04 -5.88 -8.23
C GLY A 23 0.40 -5.89 -9.71
N PHE A 24 1.69 -5.74 -10.06
CA PHE A 24 2.14 -5.52 -11.44
C PHE A 24 1.72 -6.64 -12.36
N ALA A 25 1.80 -7.88 -11.86
CA ALA A 25 1.37 -9.07 -12.59
C ALA A 25 -0.10 -9.05 -13.02
N VAL A 26 -0.96 -8.41 -12.21
CA VAL A 26 -2.39 -8.31 -12.46
C VAL A 26 -2.70 -7.11 -13.35
N VAL A 27 -2.06 -5.97 -13.10
CA VAL A 27 -2.38 -4.73 -13.80
C VAL A 27 -1.76 -4.63 -15.19
N LYS A 28 -0.62 -5.29 -15.47
CA LYS A 28 0.07 -5.18 -16.76
C LYS A 28 -0.77 -5.59 -17.97
N SER A 29 -1.71 -6.51 -17.78
CA SER A 29 -2.62 -6.98 -18.84
C SER A 29 -3.82 -6.05 -18.99
N VAL A 30 -4.38 -5.56 -17.87
CA VAL A 30 -5.54 -4.66 -17.85
C VAL A 30 -5.18 -3.27 -18.39
N PHE A 31 -4.01 -2.76 -18.02
CA PHE A 31 -3.51 -1.44 -18.41
C PHE A 31 -2.43 -1.55 -19.49
N ALA A 32 -2.56 -2.53 -20.39
CA ALA A 32 -1.56 -2.79 -21.43
C ALA A 32 -1.31 -1.60 -22.37
N ASP A 33 -2.30 -0.72 -22.53
CA ASP A 33 -2.21 0.48 -23.38
C ASP A 33 -1.57 1.68 -22.66
N PHE A 34 -1.32 1.59 -21.35
CA PHE A 34 -0.66 2.65 -20.60
C PHE A 34 0.85 2.63 -20.89
N PRO A 35 1.53 3.80 -20.93
CA PRO A 35 2.98 3.87 -21.22
C PRO A 35 3.85 3.03 -20.28
N ASP A 36 3.43 2.89 -19.01
CA ASP A 36 4.10 2.15 -17.93
C ASP A 36 3.54 0.74 -17.71
N LYS A 37 2.56 0.31 -18.51
CA LYS A 37 1.75 -0.90 -18.25
C LYS A 37 0.99 -0.84 -16.90
N GLY A 38 0.70 0.36 -16.38
CA GLY A 38 -0.04 0.56 -15.13
C GLY A 38 0.77 0.26 -13.86
N TYR A 39 2.10 0.40 -13.91
CA TYR A 39 3.00 0.23 -12.77
C TYR A 39 2.59 1.05 -11.54
N ILE A 40 2.26 2.34 -11.68
CA ILE A 40 1.90 3.12 -10.48
C ILE A 40 0.59 2.63 -9.84
N LEU A 41 -0.38 2.18 -10.66
CA LEU A 41 -1.62 1.57 -10.21
C LEU A 41 -1.36 0.21 -9.55
N ALA A 42 -0.27 -0.48 -9.91
CA ALA A 42 0.14 -1.73 -9.30
C ALA A 42 0.35 -1.60 -7.78
N LYS A 43 0.84 -0.46 -7.28
CA LYS A 43 0.95 -0.20 -5.84
C LYS A 43 -0.40 -0.30 -5.12
N ILE A 44 -1.46 0.20 -5.76
CA ILE A 44 -2.83 0.17 -5.24
C ILE A 44 -3.39 -1.25 -5.31
N PHE A 45 -3.39 -1.84 -6.51
CA PHE A 45 -3.99 -3.15 -6.74
C PHE A 45 -3.26 -4.29 -6.02
N GLY A 46 -1.94 -4.20 -5.89
CA GLY A 46 -1.16 -5.18 -5.14
C GLY A 46 -1.46 -5.13 -3.65
N LEU A 47 -1.49 -3.94 -3.05
CA LEU A 47 -1.85 -3.78 -1.64
C LEU A 47 -3.29 -4.19 -1.39
N LEU A 48 -4.23 -3.78 -2.26
CA LEU A 48 -5.63 -4.17 -2.19
C LEU A 48 -5.81 -5.69 -2.34
N GLY A 49 -5.18 -6.31 -3.33
CA GLY A 49 -5.31 -7.73 -3.63
C GLY A 49 -4.76 -8.63 -2.51
N VAL A 50 -3.56 -8.34 -2.02
CA VAL A 50 -2.97 -9.09 -0.89
C VAL A 50 -3.82 -8.89 0.36
N SER A 51 -4.28 -7.67 0.64
CA SER A 51 -5.14 -7.39 1.80
C SER A 51 -6.50 -8.09 1.67
N PHE A 52 -7.10 -8.13 0.48
CA PHE A 52 -8.37 -8.81 0.25
C PHE A 52 -8.26 -10.32 0.47
N VAL A 53 -7.20 -10.94 -0.06
CA VAL A 53 -6.94 -12.36 0.17
C VAL A 53 -6.68 -12.62 1.65
N MET A 54 -5.83 -11.84 2.31
CA MET A 54 -5.57 -11.98 3.74
C MET A 54 -6.83 -11.81 4.58
N TRP A 55 -7.66 -10.81 4.29
CA TRP A 55 -8.93 -10.61 4.95
C TRP A 55 -9.85 -11.82 4.76
N THR A 56 -9.93 -12.37 3.55
CA THR A 56 -10.76 -13.55 3.24
C THR A 56 -10.26 -14.79 3.98
N LEU A 57 -8.94 -15.06 3.94
CA LEU A 57 -8.31 -16.15 4.66
C LEU A 57 -8.58 -16.09 6.16
N THR A 58 -8.51 -14.90 6.76
CA THR A 58 -8.75 -14.76 8.19
C THR A 58 -10.23 -14.72 8.56
N TYR A 59 -11.05 -13.97 7.82
CA TYR A 59 -12.47 -13.81 8.15
C TYR A 59 -13.29 -15.06 7.83
N VAL A 60 -13.10 -15.65 6.66
CA VAL A 60 -13.87 -16.80 6.17
C VAL A 60 -13.24 -18.11 6.63
N PHE A 61 -11.94 -18.29 6.37
CA PHE A 61 -11.24 -19.56 6.64
C PHE A 61 -10.60 -19.62 8.04
N LYS A 62 -10.76 -18.57 8.85
CA LYS A 62 -10.27 -18.50 10.24
C LYS A 62 -8.76 -18.71 10.39
N LEU A 63 -7.98 -18.39 9.35
CA LEU A 63 -6.52 -18.45 9.41
C LEU A 63 -5.93 -17.25 10.17
N PRO A 64 -4.86 -17.42 10.97
CA PRO A 64 -4.26 -16.34 11.76
C PRO A 64 -3.74 -15.17 10.90
N TYR A 65 -4.16 -13.95 11.23
CA TYR A 65 -3.69 -12.69 10.64
C TYR A 65 -2.36 -12.24 11.27
N THR A 66 -1.29 -12.98 10.96
CA THR A 66 0.07 -12.69 11.44
C THR A 66 0.90 -12.02 10.35
N SER A 67 1.99 -11.34 10.74
CA SER A 67 2.95 -10.77 9.78
C SER A 67 3.52 -11.83 8.83
N ALA A 68 3.81 -13.03 9.34
CA ALA A 68 4.30 -14.14 8.52
C ALA A 68 3.28 -14.59 7.47
N ALA A 69 1.99 -14.66 7.83
CA ALA A 69 0.93 -14.99 6.88
C ALA A 69 0.79 -13.92 5.79
N VAL A 70 0.87 -12.64 6.16
CA VAL A 70 0.86 -11.52 5.19
C VAL A 70 2.04 -11.61 4.22
N VAL A 71 3.26 -11.82 4.74
CA VAL A 71 4.46 -11.98 3.91
C VAL A 71 4.33 -13.19 2.99
N PHE A 72 3.80 -14.31 3.49
CA PHE A 72 3.56 -15.49 2.67
C PHE A 72 2.61 -15.21 1.50
N VAL A 73 1.47 -14.57 1.75
CA VAL A 73 0.52 -14.22 0.68
C VAL A 73 1.12 -13.21 -0.29
N LEU A 74 1.85 -12.20 0.21
CA LEU A 74 2.58 -11.25 -0.64
C LEU A 74 3.56 -11.96 -1.58
N LEU A 75 4.39 -12.85 -1.04
CA LEU A 75 5.35 -13.63 -1.84
C LEU A 75 4.65 -14.58 -2.82
N ALA A 76 3.52 -15.18 -2.42
CA ALA A 76 2.73 -16.02 -3.30
C ALA A 76 2.20 -15.22 -4.51
N PHE A 77 1.67 -14.01 -4.28
CA PHE A 77 1.23 -13.12 -5.35
C PHE A 77 2.37 -12.76 -6.32
N ILE A 78 3.53 -12.35 -5.79
CA ILE A 78 4.70 -12.04 -6.61
C ILE A 78 5.14 -13.28 -7.41
N THR A 79 5.21 -14.44 -6.76
CA THR A 79 5.67 -15.70 -7.38
C THR A 79 4.73 -16.13 -8.49
N VAL A 80 3.42 -16.17 -8.24
CA VAL A 80 2.41 -16.49 -9.27
C VAL A 80 2.51 -15.50 -10.42
N GLY A 81 2.65 -14.22 -10.12
CA GLY A 81 2.77 -13.17 -11.13
C GLY A 81 3.99 -13.33 -12.04
N VAL A 82 5.15 -13.62 -11.46
CA VAL A 82 6.40 -13.87 -12.19
C VAL A 82 6.32 -15.17 -12.99
N VAL A 83 5.80 -16.26 -12.42
CA VAL A 83 5.70 -17.56 -13.10
C VAL A 83 4.74 -17.50 -14.27
N ALA A 84 3.56 -16.87 -14.10
CA ALA A 84 2.56 -16.71 -15.15
C ALA A 84 3.05 -15.85 -16.33
N ASN A 85 4.03 -14.98 -16.11
CA ASN A 85 4.52 -14.01 -17.10
C ASN A 85 6.04 -14.07 -17.30
N ARG A 86 6.67 -15.24 -17.08
CA ARG A 86 8.12 -15.38 -16.88
C ARG A 86 9.00 -14.70 -17.93
N ALA A 87 8.62 -14.76 -19.20
CA ALA A 87 9.39 -14.17 -20.30
C ALA A 87 9.29 -12.63 -20.33
N GLU A 88 8.14 -12.08 -19.97
CA GLU A 88 7.82 -10.66 -20.19
C GLU A 88 7.88 -9.81 -18.92
N PHE A 89 7.69 -10.40 -17.74
CA PHE A 89 7.53 -9.65 -16.48
C PHE A 89 8.68 -8.67 -16.23
N PHE A 90 9.92 -9.17 -16.23
CA PHE A 90 11.10 -8.33 -16.04
C PHE A 90 11.50 -7.57 -17.30
N ALA A 91 11.10 -8.04 -18.48
CA ALA A 91 11.38 -7.37 -19.74
C ALA A 91 10.57 -6.07 -19.85
N ASP A 92 9.28 -6.10 -19.51
CA ASP A 92 8.38 -4.94 -19.50
C ASP A 92 8.86 -3.89 -18.50
N LEU A 93 9.20 -4.31 -17.27
CA LEU A 93 9.76 -3.40 -16.25
C LEU A 93 11.05 -2.74 -16.73
N ARG A 94 11.97 -3.51 -17.35
CA ARG A 94 13.21 -2.95 -17.91
C ARG A 94 12.97 -2.00 -19.06
N LYS A 95 12.05 -2.35 -19.96
CA LYS A 95 11.74 -1.55 -21.16
C LYS A 95 11.16 -0.19 -20.76
N ASN A 96 10.37 -0.14 -19.70
CA ASN A 96 9.69 1.07 -19.25
C ASN A 96 10.38 1.74 -18.06
N LEU A 97 11.63 1.36 -17.73
CA LEU A 97 12.32 1.78 -16.50
C LEU A 97 12.44 3.30 -16.36
N LYS A 98 12.65 4.03 -17.47
CA LYS A 98 12.71 5.50 -17.44
C LYS A 98 11.39 6.12 -16.99
N PHE A 99 10.29 5.62 -17.55
CA PHE A 99 8.97 6.10 -17.23
C PHE A 99 8.58 5.73 -15.80
N ILE A 100 8.83 4.48 -15.40
CA ILE A 100 8.65 4.00 -14.03
C ILE A 100 9.46 4.86 -13.04
N ALA A 101 10.71 5.21 -13.37
CA ALA A 101 11.52 6.09 -12.54
C ALA A 101 10.91 7.49 -12.42
N GLY A 102 10.35 8.03 -13.50
CA GLY A 102 9.60 9.29 -13.47
C GLY A 102 8.38 9.24 -12.55
N GLU A 103 7.60 8.15 -12.61
CA GLU A 103 6.46 7.92 -11.71
C GLU A 103 6.89 7.73 -10.25
N GLU A 104 7.99 7.01 -10.00
CA GLU A 104 8.56 6.85 -8.65
C GLU A 104 9.04 8.18 -8.08
N ILE A 105 9.66 9.03 -8.89
CA ILE A 105 10.04 10.40 -8.48
C ILE A 105 8.78 11.20 -8.15
N LEU A 106 7.76 11.17 -9.00
CA LEU A 106 6.50 11.87 -8.76
C LEU A 106 5.83 11.39 -7.46
N PHE A 107 5.76 10.06 -7.28
CA PHE A 107 5.23 9.45 -6.07
C PHE A 107 6.03 9.86 -4.83
N ALA A 108 7.36 9.81 -4.89
CA ALA A 108 8.24 10.23 -3.81
C ALA A 108 8.09 11.73 -3.49
N CYS A 109 7.87 12.58 -4.49
CA CYS A 109 7.58 13.99 -4.30
C CYS A 109 6.27 14.21 -3.54
N PHE A 110 5.17 13.57 -3.94
CA PHE A 110 3.89 13.70 -3.23
C PHE A 110 3.95 13.08 -1.82
N PHE A 111 4.61 11.93 -1.68
CA PHE A 111 4.83 11.28 -0.40
C PHE A 111 5.63 12.17 0.54
N GLY A 112 6.74 12.74 0.05
CA GLY A 112 7.59 13.68 0.79
C GLY A 112 6.85 14.97 1.17
N LEU A 113 6.09 15.55 0.25
CA LEU A 113 5.28 16.74 0.51
C LEU A 113 4.29 16.51 1.65
N MET A 114 3.53 15.42 1.60
CA MET A 114 2.58 15.11 2.65
C MET A 114 3.28 14.72 3.96
N LEU A 115 4.44 14.08 3.89
CA LEU A 115 5.23 13.75 5.06
C LEU A 115 5.79 14.99 5.76
N ILE A 116 6.26 16.00 5.02
CA ILE A 116 6.67 17.30 5.57
C ILE A 116 5.49 17.99 6.26
N TYR A 117 4.30 17.95 5.64
CA TYR A 117 3.10 18.47 6.28
C TYR A 117 2.76 17.72 7.58
N ARG A 118 2.81 16.38 7.56
CA ARG A 118 2.54 15.55 8.74
C ARG A 118 3.61 15.71 9.82
N SER A 119 4.87 15.97 9.49
CA SER A 119 5.92 16.17 10.49
C SER A 119 5.77 17.47 11.27
N ALA A 120 5.11 18.48 10.70
CA ALA A 120 4.75 19.72 11.41
C ALA A 120 3.57 19.54 12.38
N VAL A 121 2.68 18.57 12.11
CA VAL A 121 1.47 18.32 12.92
C VAL A 121 1.26 16.80 13.16
N PRO A 122 2.23 16.07 13.74
CA PRO A 122 2.23 14.60 13.75
C PRO A 122 1.24 14.00 14.75
N GLN A 123 0.75 14.81 15.69
CA GLN A 123 -0.15 14.38 16.76
C GLN A 123 -1.44 13.75 16.21
N ILE A 124 -1.80 12.63 16.83
CA ILE A 124 -3.04 11.88 16.58
C ILE A 124 -4.04 12.32 17.65
N VAL A 125 -4.49 13.56 17.51
CA VAL A 125 -5.53 14.18 18.34
C VAL A 125 -6.76 14.40 17.47
N ASP A 126 -7.86 14.82 18.08
CA ASP A 126 -9.19 14.96 17.46
C ASP A 126 -9.98 13.65 17.37
N ILE A 127 -11.28 13.78 17.07
CA ILE A 127 -12.26 12.70 17.13
C ILE A 127 -11.97 11.63 16.07
N GLU A 128 -11.82 12.03 14.81
CA GLU A 128 -11.66 11.08 13.69
C GLU A 128 -10.30 10.37 13.72
N LYS A 129 -9.21 11.12 13.93
CA LYS A 129 -7.85 10.53 13.94
C LYS A 129 -7.68 9.54 15.10
N PHE A 130 -8.24 9.87 16.26
CA PHE A 130 -8.20 8.99 17.42
C PHE A 130 -8.98 7.69 17.16
N MET A 131 -10.18 7.79 16.58
CA MET A 131 -10.96 6.62 16.16
C MET A 131 -10.19 5.76 15.16
N ASP A 132 -9.65 6.36 14.09
CA ASP A 132 -8.87 5.65 13.07
C ASP A 132 -7.66 4.92 13.67
N PHE A 133 -6.95 5.59 14.56
CA PHE A 133 -5.79 5.03 15.24
C PHE A 133 -6.17 3.88 16.16
N ALA A 134 -7.31 3.97 16.85
CA ALA A 134 -7.82 2.91 17.70
C ALA A 134 -8.20 1.66 16.88
N ILE A 135 -8.89 1.81 15.75
CA ILE A 135 -9.20 0.71 14.82
C ILE A 135 -7.91 0.07 14.29
N LEU A 136 -6.96 0.89 13.86
CA LEU A 136 -5.67 0.43 13.32
C LEU A 136 -4.86 -0.34 14.38
N ASN A 137 -4.87 0.09 15.64
CA ASN A 137 -4.29 -0.64 16.76
C ASN A 137 -4.99 -1.99 17.01
N GLY A 138 -6.32 -2.02 17.02
CA GLY A 138 -7.09 -3.26 17.18
C GLY A 138 -6.76 -4.29 16.10
N LEU A 139 -6.71 -3.84 14.84
CA LEU A 139 -6.35 -4.68 13.70
C LEU A 139 -4.89 -5.15 13.73
N TYR A 140 -3.97 -4.31 14.17
CA TYR A 140 -2.55 -4.69 14.22
C TYR A 140 -2.29 -5.77 15.28
N ARG A 141 -2.99 -5.70 16.41
CA ARG A 141 -2.82 -6.61 17.54
C ARG A 141 -3.60 -7.92 17.40
N THR A 142 -4.71 -7.90 16.68
CA THR A 142 -5.50 -9.12 16.48
C THR A 142 -4.83 -10.07 15.49
N GLU A 143 -5.08 -11.36 15.68
CA GLU A 143 -4.84 -12.42 14.69
C GLU A 143 -6.16 -12.98 14.11
N GLN A 144 -7.31 -12.51 14.60
CA GLN A 144 -8.63 -12.95 14.16
C GLN A 144 -9.48 -11.76 13.75
N LEU A 145 -10.43 -12.00 12.84
CA LEU A 145 -11.36 -10.98 12.37
C LEU A 145 -12.81 -11.38 12.66
N PRO A 146 -13.69 -10.41 12.98
CA PRO A 146 -13.39 -8.98 13.18
C PRO A 146 -12.61 -8.70 14.49
N PRO A 147 -11.84 -7.60 14.58
CA PRO A 147 -11.12 -7.25 15.81
C PRO A 147 -12.11 -6.90 16.94
N GLN A 148 -11.62 -6.95 18.18
CA GLN A 148 -12.35 -6.44 19.34
C GLN A 148 -12.68 -4.94 19.15
N ASP A 149 -13.88 -4.54 19.53
CA ASP A 149 -14.29 -3.14 19.55
C ASP A 149 -13.57 -2.39 20.69
N VAL A 150 -12.94 -1.27 20.35
CA VAL A 150 -12.24 -0.40 21.29
C VAL A 150 -13.20 0.37 22.20
N TRP A 151 -14.46 0.54 21.79
CA TRP A 151 -15.51 1.26 22.51
C TRP A 151 -16.50 0.33 23.20
N PHE A 152 -16.53 -0.95 22.83
CA PHE A 152 -17.45 -1.93 23.41
C PHE A 152 -16.73 -3.22 23.84
N SER A 153 -16.24 -3.20 25.09
CA SER A 153 -15.50 -4.31 25.68
C SER A 153 -16.24 -5.66 25.55
N GLY A 154 -15.49 -6.71 25.23
CA GLY A 154 -16.01 -8.07 25.06
C GLY A 154 -16.74 -8.31 23.73
N ASN A 155 -16.94 -7.28 22.91
CA ASN A 155 -17.62 -7.39 21.63
C ASN A 155 -16.67 -7.07 20.47
N THR A 156 -17.04 -7.50 19.27
CA THR A 156 -16.30 -7.16 18.05
C THR A 156 -16.79 -5.87 17.43
N ILE A 157 -15.91 -5.18 16.70
CA ILE A 157 -16.26 -3.94 16.02
C ILE A 157 -17.46 -4.12 15.07
N ASN A 158 -18.43 -3.21 15.15
CA ASN A 158 -19.55 -3.13 14.21
C ASN A 158 -19.43 -1.86 13.34
N TYR A 159 -18.29 -1.73 12.66
CA TYR A 159 -17.98 -0.59 11.79
C TYR A 159 -17.15 -1.08 10.60
N TYR A 160 -17.22 -0.36 9.48
CA TYR A 160 -16.41 -0.68 8.30
C TYR A 160 -14.93 -0.40 8.60
N TYR A 161 -14.11 -1.45 8.64
CA TYR A 161 -12.68 -1.36 8.98
C TYR A 161 -11.74 -1.78 7.84
N PHE A 162 -12.26 -2.18 6.67
CA PHE A 162 -11.43 -2.76 5.62
C PHE A 162 -10.40 -1.76 5.06
N GLY A 163 -10.73 -0.48 4.98
CA GLY A 163 -9.76 0.58 4.65
C GLY A 163 -8.57 0.60 5.61
N HIS A 164 -8.83 0.52 6.92
CA HIS A 164 -7.78 0.42 7.95
C HIS A 164 -7.05 -0.92 7.88
N PHE A 165 -7.72 -2.01 7.50
CA PHE A 165 -7.12 -3.33 7.32
C PHE A 165 -6.08 -3.35 6.21
N ILE A 166 -6.33 -2.66 5.09
CA ILE A 166 -5.39 -2.53 3.97
C ILE A 166 -4.07 -1.91 4.48
N LEU A 167 -4.15 -0.80 5.19
CA LEU A 167 -2.96 -0.12 5.74
C LEU A 167 -2.30 -0.92 6.86
N THR A 168 -3.09 -1.57 7.71
CA THR A 168 -2.58 -2.42 8.79
C THR A 168 -1.81 -3.64 8.25
N THR A 169 -2.22 -4.17 7.10
CA THR A 169 -1.52 -5.26 6.41
C THR A 169 -0.11 -4.85 6.03
N MET A 170 0.06 -3.62 5.53
CA MET A 170 1.38 -3.04 5.30
C MET A 170 2.16 -2.79 6.61
N ASN A 171 1.49 -2.28 7.64
CA ASN A 171 2.12 -2.03 8.94
C ASN A 171 2.63 -3.31 9.61
N LYS A 172 1.90 -4.44 9.52
CA LYS A 172 2.33 -5.74 10.05
C LYS A 172 3.62 -6.25 9.40
N VAL A 173 3.88 -5.91 8.13
CA VAL A 173 5.13 -6.28 7.44
C VAL A 173 6.30 -5.40 7.89
N THR A 174 6.06 -4.09 8.04
CA THR A 174 7.13 -3.13 8.38
C THR A 174 7.53 -3.13 9.85
N HIS A 175 6.63 -3.55 10.75
CA HIS A 175 6.83 -3.53 12.21
C HIS A 175 7.20 -2.14 12.79
N ILE A 176 6.84 -1.06 12.08
CA ILE A 176 7.03 0.31 12.56
C ILE A 176 6.05 0.59 13.72
N PRO A 177 6.46 1.33 14.77
CA PRO A 177 5.53 1.79 15.80
C PRO A 177 4.32 2.48 15.19
N LEU A 178 3.11 2.08 15.59
CA LEU A 178 1.89 2.51 14.91
C LEU A 178 1.66 4.03 14.94
N SER A 179 2.12 4.72 15.98
CA SER A 179 2.06 6.18 16.06
C SER A 179 2.80 6.86 14.90
N THR A 180 3.93 6.29 14.48
CA THR A 180 4.68 6.73 13.31
C THR A 180 4.05 6.20 12.02
N ALA A 181 3.69 4.91 12.00
CA ALA A 181 3.10 4.28 10.82
C ALA A 181 1.78 4.95 10.38
N TYR A 182 0.95 5.44 11.32
CA TYR A 182 -0.26 6.20 11.00
C TYR A 182 0.05 7.42 10.12
N ASN A 183 1.10 8.19 10.46
CA ASN A 183 1.52 9.35 9.68
C ASN A 183 2.06 8.96 8.29
N LEU A 184 2.82 7.86 8.22
CA LEU A 184 3.30 7.32 6.94
C LEU A 184 2.14 6.83 6.07
N ASN A 185 1.13 6.19 6.66
CA ASN A 185 -0.07 5.74 5.95
C ASN A 185 -0.85 6.90 5.32
N VAL A 186 -1.02 8.01 6.05
CA VAL A 186 -1.66 9.22 5.51
C VAL A 186 -0.87 9.78 4.32
N ALA A 187 0.46 9.88 4.45
CA ALA A 187 1.32 10.32 3.35
C ALA A 187 1.26 9.37 2.14
N TYR A 188 1.19 8.07 2.40
CA TYR A 188 1.12 7.02 1.39
C TYR A 188 -0.19 7.08 0.59
N ILE A 189 -1.33 7.21 1.28
CA ILE A 189 -2.64 7.38 0.63
C ILE A 189 -2.62 8.60 -0.29
N PHE A 190 -2.14 9.75 0.23
CA PHE A 190 -2.05 10.98 -0.56
C PHE A 190 -1.20 10.78 -1.83
N ALA A 191 -0.01 10.17 -1.69
CA ALA A 191 0.88 9.90 -2.80
C ALA A 191 0.29 8.93 -3.83
N LEU A 192 -0.39 7.87 -3.38
CA LEU A 192 -1.09 6.93 -4.26
C LEU A 192 -2.20 7.63 -5.03
N THR A 193 -3.04 8.41 -4.37
CA THR A 193 -4.15 9.13 -5.01
C THR A 193 -3.65 10.13 -6.04
N ALA A 194 -2.65 10.95 -5.70
CA ALA A 194 -2.10 11.96 -6.60
C ALA A 194 -1.43 11.32 -7.84
N SER A 195 -0.62 10.27 -7.62
CA SER A 195 0.11 9.61 -8.70
C SER A 195 -0.81 8.77 -9.61
N ALA A 196 -1.82 8.11 -9.03
CA ALA A 196 -2.86 7.42 -9.81
C ALA A 196 -3.67 8.40 -10.66
N GLY A 197 -4.04 9.56 -10.09
CA GLY A 197 -4.72 10.63 -10.83
C GLY A 197 -3.89 11.11 -12.02
N PHE A 198 -2.59 11.36 -11.82
CA PHE A 198 -1.67 11.71 -12.89
C PHE A 198 -1.64 10.65 -14.01
N SER A 199 -1.47 9.36 -13.66
CA SER A 199 -1.38 8.27 -14.62
C SER A 199 -2.67 8.10 -15.43
N ILE A 200 -3.83 8.17 -14.79
CA ILE A 200 -5.13 8.10 -15.48
C ILE A 200 -5.30 9.28 -16.45
N VAL A 201 -4.98 10.51 -16.02
CA VAL A 201 -5.09 11.70 -16.90
C VAL A 201 -4.12 11.59 -18.08
N LEU A 202 -2.90 11.12 -17.85
CA LEU A 202 -1.92 10.93 -18.91
C LEU A 202 -2.38 9.89 -19.94
N ALA A 203 -2.95 8.77 -19.47
CA ALA A 203 -3.50 7.73 -20.33
C ALA A 203 -4.70 8.22 -21.16
N LEU A 204 -5.64 8.95 -20.53
CA LEU A 204 -6.83 9.47 -21.21
C LEU A 204 -6.51 10.56 -22.25
N THR A 205 -5.56 11.43 -21.95
CA THR A 205 -5.20 12.55 -22.82
C THR A 205 -4.24 12.15 -23.95
N ARG A 206 -3.62 10.97 -23.87
CA ARG A 206 -2.51 10.54 -24.75
C ARG A 206 -1.47 11.65 -24.92
N SER A 207 -1.28 12.43 -23.87
CA SER A 207 -0.54 13.69 -23.90
C SER A 207 0.90 13.45 -24.38
N ARG A 208 1.40 14.34 -25.24
CA ARG A 208 2.80 14.33 -25.71
C ARG A 208 3.81 14.43 -24.56
N ILE A 209 3.40 14.74 -23.33
CA ILE A 209 4.26 14.68 -22.13
C ILE A 209 4.85 13.26 -21.97
N ALA A 210 4.13 12.21 -22.37
CA ALA A 210 4.65 10.84 -22.37
C ALA A 210 5.83 10.61 -23.34
N SER A 211 6.07 11.52 -24.30
CA SER A 211 7.26 11.48 -25.17
C SER A 211 8.46 12.26 -24.62
N VAL A 212 8.27 13.00 -23.51
CA VAL A 212 9.28 13.89 -22.91
C VAL A 212 9.80 13.34 -21.58
N LEU A 213 9.02 12.50 -20.88
CA LEU A 213 9.46 11.65 -19.77
C LEU A 213 10.12 10.36 -20.29
#